data_AF-A0A2E3XTN9-F1
#
_entry.id   AF-A0A2E3XTN9-F1
#
_cell.length_a   1.000
_cell.length_b   1.000
_cell.length_c   1.000
_cell.angle_alpha   90.00
_cell.angle_beta   90.00
_cell.angle_gamma   90.00
#
_symmetry.space_group_name_H-M   'P 1'
#
loop_
_entity.id
_entity.type
_entity.pdbx_description
1 polymer ?
#
loop_
_entity_poly.entity_id
_entity_poly.type
_entity_poly.pdbx_seq_one_letter_code
_entity_poly.pdbx_strand_id
1 'polypeptide(L)'
;MKIYTKFICIFLSILLFNLSVFAESKNLKKKRIDPRIEFFLKSTKNQENKYSFNQYEHIISGVGAFVIGNLGYLLTDSTPLKIAYSGIQTIGIINIGQGVYQRNSPDMKKSFYKLLTTKKVRTYSKPLLAKNLIKIFAMEERAKRLSLFFSTGFLSFQYLLNATVYDSPDRVKNIYIFFSGINAIVATYSALYKSDYESQYFGKQIDINPLAFRDSQGNNTFGAMISLTF
;
A
#
# COMPACT_ATOMS: atom_id res chain seq x y z
N MET A 1 21.28 12.77 28.85
CA MET A 1 20.49 11.54 29.09
C MET A 1 18.99 11.77 29.41
N LYS A 2 18.55 12.92 29.95
CA LYS A 2 17.15 13.16 30.35
C LYS A 2 16.12 13.40 29.21
N ILE A 3 16.56 13.61 27.97
CA ILE A 3 15.67 13.94 26.83
C ILE A 3 15.09 12.67 26.19
N TYR A 4 15.87 11.59 26.10
CA TYR A 4 15.44 10.33 25.49
C TYR A 4 14.31 9.64 26.27
N THR A 5 14.30 9.76 27.61
CA THR A 5 13.27 9.17 28.46
C THR A 5 11.90 9.81 28.22
N LYS A 6 11.84 11.12 27.95
CA LYS A 6 10.57 11.81 27.65
C LYS A 6 10.01 11.40 26.29
N PHE A 7 10.88 11.19 25.29
CA PHE A 7 10.46 10.78 23.95
C PHE A 7 9.90 9.35 23.92
N ILE A 8 10.53 8.43 24.65
CA ILE A 8 10.06 7.04 24.76
C ILE A 8 8.69 6.99 25.45
N CYS A 9 8.46 7.77 26.50
CA CYS A 9 7.16 7.81 27.18
C CYS A 9 6.04 8.38 26.28
N ILE A 10 6.32 9.39 25.46
CA ILE A 10 5.34 9.94 24.52
C ILE A 10 5.02 8.93 23.41
N PHE A 11 6.04 8.23 22.89
CA PHE A 11 5.84 7.20 21.87
C PHE A 11 5.04 6.00 22.41
N LEU A 12 5.33 5.54 23.64
CA LEU A 12 4.61 4.44 24.28
C LEU A 12 3.15 4.80 24.59
N SER A 13 2.89 6.05 24.99
CA SER A 13 1.52 6.52 25.29
C SER A 13 0.68 6.65 24.03
N ILE A 14 1.26 7.08 22.90
CA ILE A 14 0.58 7.05 21.59
C ILE A 14 0.30 5.62 21.14
N LEU A 15 1.24 4.68 21.36
CA LEU A 15 1.06 3.28 21.00
C LEU A 15 -0.07 2.62 21.83
N LEU A 16 -0.11 2.89 23.14
CA LEU A 16 -1.12 2.36 24.05
C LEU A 16 -2.51 2.99 23.81
N PHE A 17 -2.57 4.27 23.43
CA PHE A 17 -3.83 4.94 23.10
C PHE A 17 -4.48 4.41 21.81
N ASN A 18 -3.68 3.92 20.85
CA ASN A 18 -4.21 3.26 19.65
C ASN A 18 -4.74 1.84 19.93
N LEU A 19 -4.23 1.16 20.97
CA LEU A 19 -4.70 -0.16 21.39
C LEU A 19 -6.05 -0.10 22.11
N SER A 20 -6.33 0.97 22.88
CA SER A 20 -7.60 1.14 23.58
C SER A 20 -8.77 1.52 22.67
N VAL A 21 -8.53 2.16 21.53
CA VAL A 21 -9.57 2.46 20.51
C VAL A 21 -10.07 1.21 19.79
N PHE A 22 -9.39 0.06 19.93
CA PHE A 22 -9.78 -1.19 19.27
C PHE A 22 -10.64 -2.13 20.16
N ALA A 23 -10.91 -1.75 21.41
CA ALA A 23 -11.48 -2.65 22.42
C ALA A 23 -12.90 -2.25 22.88
N GLU A 24 -13.82 -1.91 21.97
CA GLU A 24 -15.23 -1.76 22.38
C GLU A 24 -16.24 -2.12 21.28
N SER A 25 -16.82 -3.33 21.38
CA SER A 25 -18.07 -3.65 20.69
C SER A 25 -18.79 -4.85 21.33
N LYS A 26 -19.65 -4.56 22.31
CA LYS A 26 -20.79 -5.40 22.74
C LYS A 26 -22.06 -4.63 22.33
N ASN A 27 -23.24 -5.18 22.03
CA ASN A 27 -23.83 -6.50 22.06
C ASN A 27 -25.09 -6.37 21.18
N LEU A 28 -25.27 -7.19 20.13
CA LEU A 28 -26.54 -7.20 19.38
C LEU A 28 -27.07 -8.62 19.31
N LYS A 29 -28.17 -8.87 20.04
CA LYS A 29 -28.99 -10.07 19.93
C LYS A 29 -29.51 -10.16 18.49
N LYS A 30 -29.10 -11.16 17.71
CA LYS A 30 -29.76 -11.45 16.44
C LYS A 30 -29.72 -12.94 16.05
N LYS A 31 -30.89 -13.38 15.61
CA LYS A 31 -31.29 -14.60 14.88
C LYS A 31 -30.12 -15.46 14.36
N ARG A 32 -30.13 -16.78 14.70
CA ARG A 32 -29.14 -17.80 14.28
C ARG A 32 -28.88 -17.76 12.77
N ILE A 33 -27.83 -17.05 12.38
CA ILE A 33 -27.11 -17.18 11.12
C ILE A 33 -25.87 -18.02 11.45
N ASP A 34 -25.34 -18.82 10.52
CA ASP A 34 -24.08 -19.57 10.78
C ASP A 34 -23.01 -18.57 11.27
N PRO A 35 -22.37 -18.81 12.42
CA PRO A 35 -21.41 -17.88 13.01
C PRO A 35 -20.26 -17.49 12.08
N ARG A 36 -19.92 -18.36 11.11
CA ARG A 36 -18.93 -18.05 10.07
C ARG A 36 -19.47 -17.03 9.08
N ILE A 37 -20.72 -17.18 8.64
CA ILE A 37 -21.39 -16.24 7.75
C ILE A 37 -21.62 -14.91 8.48
N GLU A 38 -21.98 -14.94 9.77
CA GLU A 38 -22.13 -13.75 10.59
C GLU A 38 -20.81 -12.99 10.78
N PHE A 39 -19.70 -13.70 11.01
CA PHE A 39 -18.36 -13.09 11.05
C PHE A 39 -18.03 -12.37 9.74
N PHE A 40 -18.31 -13.01 8.59
CA PHE A 40 -18.11 -12.37 7.29
C PHE A 40 -19.02 -11.15 7.13
N LEU A 41 -20.33 -11.28 7.34
CA LEU A 41 -21.31 -10.19 7.23
C LEU A 41 -20.98 -8.99 8.12
N LYS A 42 -20.59 -9.24 9.38
CA LYS A 42 -20.22 -8.20 10.33
C LYS A 42 -18.91 -7.55 9.93
N SER A 43 -17.95 -8.31 9.40
CA SER A 43 -16.70 -7.78 8.84
C SER A 43 -16.97 -6.87 7.64
N THR A 44 -17.81 -7.29 6.69
CA THR A 44 -18.14 -6.48 5.50
C THR A 44 -18.89 -5.21 5.88
N LYS A 45 -19.87 -5.29 6.80
CA LYS A 45 -20.67 -4.14 7.23
C LYS A 45 -19.86 -3.12 8.03
N ASN A 46 -18.93 -3.59 8.86
CA ASN A 46 -18.00 -2.71 9.57
C ASN A 46 -16.97 -2.05 8.64
N GLN A 47 -16.64 -2.68 7.50
CA GLN A 47 -15.80 -2.09 6.45
C GLN A 47 -16.57 -1.08 5.59
N GLU A 48 -17.87 -1.28 5.33
CA GLU A 48 -18.71 -0.29 4.63
C GLU A 48 -18.96 0.97 5.46
N ASN A 49 -18.99 0.86 6.79
CA ASN A 49 -19.23 1.99 7.70
C ASN A 49 -17.96 2.74 8.12
N LYS A 50 -16.76 2.19 7.88
CA LYS A 50 -15.52 2.96 8.03
C LYS A 50 -15.42 3.86 6.81
N TYR A 51 -15.69 5.16 7.03
CA TYR A 51 -15.44 6.30 6.16
C TYR A 51 -14.82 5.93 4.81
N SER A 52 -15.49 6.27 3.71
CA SER A 52 -14.89 6.26 2.38
C SER A 52 -13.80 7.34 2.31
N PHE A 53 -12.70 7.11 3.03
CA PHE A 53 -11.46 7.83 2.86
C PHE A 53 -11.11 7.73 1.38
N ASN A 54 -10.82 8.87 0.78
CA ASN A 54 -10.43 8.90 -0.61
C ASN A 54 -9.17 8.02 -0.74
N GLN A 55 -9.19 6.98 -1.58
CA GLN A 55 -8.10 6.00 -1.69
C GLN A 55 -6.75 6.67 -2.05
N TYR A 56 -6.79 7.93 -2.52
CA TYR A 56 -5.64 8.76 -2.80
C TYR A 56 -5.06 9.48 -1.58
N GLU A 57 -5.77 9.56 -0.46
CA GLU A 57 -5.35 10.33 0.71
C GLU A 57 -4.06 9.80 1.32
N HIS A 58 -3.90 8.47 1.40
CA HIS A 58 -2.65 7.85 1.83
C HIS A 58 -1.48 8.15 0.89
N ILE A 59 -1.73 8.19 -0.42
CA ILE A 59 -0.70 8.52 -1.41
C ILE A 59 -0.32 10.00 -1.30
N ILE A 60 -1.31 10.90 -1.28
CA ILE A 60 -1.10 12.35 -1.22
C ILE A 60 -0.43 12.74 0.10
N SER A 61 -0.93 12.24 1.24
CA SER A 61 -0.31 12.49 2.55
C SER A 61 1.09 11.89 2.63
N GLY A 62 1.30 10.70 2.05
CA GLY A 62 2.60 10.07 1.97
C GLY A 62 3.61 10.88 1.15
N VAL A 63 3.23 11.36 -0.03
CA VAL A 63 4.05 12.25 -0.87
C VAL A 63 4.33 13.57 -0.16
N GLY A 64 3.31 14.16 0.48
CA GLY A 64 3.47 15.39 1.26
C GLY A 64 4.46 15.21 2.41
N ALA A 65 4.33 14.14 3.19
CA ALA A 65 5.27 13.80 4.25
C ALA A 65 6.69 13.56 3.71
N PHE A 66 6.82 12.86 2.57
CA PHE A 66 8.10 12.64 1.91
C PHE A 66 8.78 13.96 1.50
N VAL A 67 8.05 14.88 0.88
CA VAL A 67 8.57 16.19 0.44
C VAL A 67 8.92 17.07 1.64
N ILE A 68 8.01 17.22 2.60
CA ILE A 68 8.23 18.01 3.82
C ILE A 68 9.41 17.44 4.61
N GLY A 69 9.51 16.12 4.70
CA GLY A 69 10.61 15.43 5.35
C GLY A 69 11.95 15.72 4.67
N ASN A 70 12.03 15.73 3.33
CA ASN A 70 13.27 16.06 2.63
C ASN A 70 13.64 17.54 2.75
N LEU A 71 12.68 18.45 2.57
CA LEU A 71 12.92 19.90 2.74
C LEU A 71 13.35 20.24 4.16
N GLY A 72 12.66 19.70 5.16
CA GLY A 72 12.98 19.93 6.56
C GLY A 72 14.36 19.39 6.95
N TYR A 73 14.74 18.22 6.41
CA TYR A 73 16.08 17.66 6.63
C TYR A 73 17.18 18.55 6.06
N LEU A 74 16.96 19.12 4.87
CA LEU A 74 17.90 20.02 4.19
C LEU A 74 18.03 21.39 4.86
N LEU A 75 16.92 21.96 5.31
CA LEU A 75 16.87 23.33 5.83
C LEU A 75 17.22 23.43 7.31
N THR A 76 17.28 22.32 8.05
CA THR A 76 17.59 22.33 9.48
C THR A 76 19.04 22.00 9.77
N ASP A 77 19.66 22.75 10.67
CA ASP A 77 21.01 22.44 11.16
C ASP A 77 21.00 21.48 12.35
N SER A 78 19.86 21.36 13.06
CA SER A 78 19.84 20.60 14.31
C SER A 78 19.74 19.10 14.05
N THR A 79 20.68 18.34 14.61
CA THR A 79 20.70 16.87 14.53
C THR A 79 19.39 16.22 15.00
N PRO A 80 18.75 16.66 16.11
CA PRO A 80 17.47 16.09 16.54
C PRO A 80 16.35 16.30 15.52
N LEU A 81 16.27 17.47 14.87
CA LEU A 81 15.27 17.71 13.82
C LEU A 81 15.58 16.89 12.57
N LYS A 82 16.85 16.71 12.17
CA LYS A 82 17.22 15.82 11.05
C LYS A 82 16.71 14.39 11.27
N ILE A 83 16.83 13.87 12.49
CA ILE A 83 16.29 12.55 12.85
C ILE A 83 14.77 12.53 12.74
N ALA A 84 14.08 13.56 13.27
CA ALA A 84 12.63 13.65 13.17
C ALA A 84 12.15 13.70 11.71
N TYR A 85 12.80 14.49 10.87
CA TYR A 85 12.48 14.59 9.45
C TYR A 85 12.77 13.29 8.69
N SER A 86 13.81 12.55 9.05
CA SER A 86 14.04 11.20 8.51
C SER A 86 12.93 10.21 8.88
N GLY A 87 12.39 10.32 10.10
CA GLY A 87 11.19 9.59 10.51
C GLY A 87 9.97 9.94 9.66
N ILE A 88 9.75 11.23 9.41
CA ILE A 88 8.65 11.72 8.56
C ILE A 88 8.79 11.21 7.11
N GLN A 89 10.00 11.23 6.54
CA GLN A 89 10.28 10.67 5.20
C GLN A 89 9.88 9.19 5.15
N THR A 90 10.31 8.40 6.15
CA THR A 90 10.02 6.96 6.23
C THR A 90 8.52 6.69 6.31
N ILE A 91 7.80 7.45 7.14
CA ILE A 91 6.33 7.38 7.21
C ILE A 91 5.71 7.72 5.85
N GLY A 92 6.25 8.72 5.15
CA GLY A 92 5.84 9.11 3.81
C GLY A 92 5.91 7.95 2.81
N ILE A 93 7.06 7.28 2.73
CA ILE A 93 7.28 6.12 1.86
C ILE A 93 6.30 4.99 2.19
N ILE A 94 6.14 4.65 3.47
CA ILE A 94 5.22 3.60 3.92
C ILE A 94 3.77 3.93 3.51
N ASN A 95 3.34 5.17 3.71
CA ASN A 95 2.00 5.62 3.35
C ASN A 95 1.76 5.60 1.84
N ILE A 96 2.76 5.95 1.02
CA ILE A 96 2.68 5.81 -0.45
C ILE A 96 2.46 4.34 -0.82
N GLY A 97 3.28 3.44 -0.28
CA GLY A 97 3.16 2.01 -0.51
C GLY A 97 1.79 1.44 -0.14
N GLN A 98 1.31 1.78 1.07
CA GLN A 98 -0.01 1.38 1.55
C GLN A 98 -1.13 1.97 0.70
N GLY A 99 -1.04 3.24 0.31
CA GLY A 99 -2.02 3.89 -0.54
C GLY A 99 -2.11 3.26 -1.93
N VAL A 100 -0.97 2.96 -2.56
CA VAL A 100 -0.92 2.23 -3.83
C VAL A 100 -1.56 0.85 -3.68
N TYR A 101 -1.25 0.12 -2.61
CA TYR A 101 -1.87 -1.17 -2.34
C TYR A 101 -3.39 -1.06 -2.17
N GLN A 102 -3.86 -0.20 -1.27
CA GLN A 102 -5.30 -0.05 -1.00
C GLN A 102 -6.10 0.41 -2.22
N ARG A 103 -5.49 1.23 -3.08
CA ARG A 103 -6.11 1.69 -4.32
C ARG A 103 -6.29 0.57 -5.34
N ASN A 104 -5.30 -0.33 -5.43
CA ASN A 104 -5.25 -1.39 -6.44
C ASN A 104 -5.82 -2.73 -5.96
N SER A 105 -5.81 -2.97 -4.64
CA SER A 105 -6.28 -4.21 -4.04
C SER A 105 -7.81 -4.26 -4.15
N PRO A 106 -8.38 -5.38 -4.64
CA PRO A 106 -9.81 -5.58 -4.56
C PRO A 106 -10.20 -5.72 -3.09
N ASP A 107 -11.40 -5.27 -2.73
CA ASP A 107 -11.98 -5.69 -1.44
C ASP A 107 -12.27 -7.19 -1.54
N MET A 108 -11.28 -8.01 -1.18
CA MET A 108 -11.30 -9.46 -1.28
C MET A 108 -12.54 -10.00 -0.59
N LYS A 109 -12.79 -9.58 0.65
CA LYS A 109 -13.93 -10.07 1.45
C LYS A 109 -15.26 -9.72 0.78
N LYS A 110 -15.44 -8.48 0.32
CA LYS A 110 -16.65 -8.07 -0.38
C LYS A 110 -16.80 -8.74 -1.74
N SER A 111 -15.71 -8.93 -2.47
CA SER A 111 -15.70 -9.56 -3.79
C SER A 111 -16.04 -11.05 -3.69
N PHE A 112 -15.42 -11.77 -2.75
CA PHE A 112 -15.76 -13.16 -2.43
C PHE A 112 -17.19 -13.27 -1.91
N TYR A 113 -17.60 -12.41 -0.98
CA TYR A 113 -18.96 -12.42 -0.46
C TYR A 113 -19.99 -12.19 -1.57
N LYS A 114 -19.80 -11.19 -2.43
CA LYS A 114 -20.68 -10.95 -3.60
C LYS A 114 -20.70 -12.17 -4.51
N LEU A 115 -19.55 -12.77 -4.79
CA LEU A 115 -19.42 -13.95 -5.64
C LEU A 115 -20.17 -15.16 -5.06
N LEU A 116 -20.22 -15.32 -3.74
CA LEU A 116 -20.92 -16.41 -3.03
C LEU A 116 -22.40 -16.14 -2.72
N THR A 117 -22.84 -14.87 -2.72
CA THR A 117 -24.21 -14.49 -2.28
C THR A 117 -25.07 -13.86 -3.37
N THR A 118 -24.53 -13.60 -4.56
CA THR A 118 -25.33 -13.12 -5.68
C THR A 118 -26.43 -14.14 -5.98
N LYS A 119 -27.68 -13.71 -6.21
CA LYS A 119 -28.84 -14.59 -6.51
C LYS A 119 -28.60 -15.57 -7.68
N LYS A 120 -27.59 -15.31 -8.51
CA LYS A 120 -27.12 -16.12 -9.64
C LYS A 120 -26.11 -17.22 -9.27
N VAL A 121 -25.74 -17.41 -7.99
CA VAL A 121 -24.78 -18.46 -7.55
C VAL A 121 -25.17 -19.86 -8.07
N ARG A 122 -26.47 -20.18 -8.08
CA ARG A 122 -26.97 -21.47 -8.60
C ARG A 122 -26.82 -21.62 -10.12
N THR A 123 -26.60 -20.54 -10.85
CA THR A 123 -26.41 -20.50 -12.31
C THR A 123 -24.98 -20.19 -12.74
N TYR A 124 -24.03 -20.02 -11.80
CA TYR A 124 -22.63 -19.90 -12.19
C TYR A 124 -22.11 -21.24 -12.72
N SER A 125 -21.66 -21.25 -13.97
CA SER A 125 -20.85 -22.35 -14.48
C SER A 125 -19.49 -22.34 -13.77
N LYS A 126 -18.91 -23.52 -13.50
CA LYS A 126 -17.56 -23.65 -12.92
C LYS A 126 -16.52 -22.77 -13.64
N PRO A 127 -16.53 -22.63 -14.98
CA PRO A 127 -15.63 -21.74 -15.70
C PRO A 127 -15.80 -20.25 -15.34
N LEU A 128 -17.04 -19.78 -15.16
CA LEU A 128 -17.30 -18.37 -14.81
C LEU A 128 -16.85 -18.04 -13.38
N LEU A 129 -17.03 -19.00 -12.46
CA LEU A 129 -16.51 -18.90 -11.09
C LEU A 129 -14.98 -18.79 -11.10
N ALA A 130 -14.31 -19.69 -11.83
CA ALA A 130 -12.85 -19.69 -11.97
C ALA A 130 -12.32 -18.38 -12.57
N LYS A 131 -12.98 -17.86 -13.63
CA LYS A 131 -12.62 -16.57 -14.25
C LYS A 131 -12.68 -15.42 -13.25
N ASN A 132 -13.72 -15.36 -12.42
CA ASN A 132 -13.85 -14.30 -11.42
C ASN A 132 -12.82 -14.44 -10.29
N LEU A 133 -12.50 -15.66 -9.85
CA LEU A 133 -11.45 -15.89 -8.87
C LEU A 133 -10.07 -15.48 -9.40
N ILE A 134 -9.72 -15.88 -10.63
CA ILE A 134 -8.49 -15.46 -11.30
C ILE A 134 -8.38 -13.94 -11.36
N LYS A 135 -9.48 -13.25 -11.70
CA LYS A 135 -9.50 -11.78 -11.70
C LYS A 135 -9.19 -11.20 -10.32
N ILE A 136 -9.82 -11.70 -9.26
CA ILE A 136 -9.60 -11.21 -7.89
C ILE A 136 -8.13 -11.41 -7.49
N PHE A 137 -7.56 -12.60 -7.72
CA PHE A 137 -6.16 -12.87 -7.43
C PHE A 137 -5.21 -12.03 -8.28
N ALA A 138 -5.50 -11.84 -9.56
CA ALA A 138 -4.70 -11.01 -10.46
C ALA A 138 -4.63 -9.55 -9.97
N MET A 139 -5.76 -8.98 -9.55
CA MET A 139 -5.82 -7.61 -9.01
C MET A 139 -5.05 -7.48 -7.69
N GLU A 140 -5.18 -8.47 -6.81
CA GLU A 140 -4.48 -8.50 -5.52
C GLU A 140 -2.95 -8.62 -5.69
N GLU A 141 -2.49 -9.53 -6.55
CA GLU A 141 -1.06 -9.69 -6.83
C GLU A 141 -0.47 -8.44 -7.48
N ARG A 142 -1.19 -7.82 -8.43
CA ARG A 142 -0.81 -6.54 -9.01
C ARG A 142 -0.69 -5.43 -7.96
N ALA A 143 -1.63 -5.37 -7.01
CA ALA A 143 -1.61 -4.36 -5.96
C ALA A 143 -0.36 -4.49 -5.06
N LYS A 144 0.00 -5.72 -4.68
CA LYS A 144 1.24 -6.00 -3.92
C LYS A 144 2.48 -5.62 -4.72
N ARG A 145 2.53 -6.03 -5.99
CA ARG A 145 3.63 -5.74 -6.90
C ARG A 145 3.88 -4.24 -7.05
N LEU A 146 2.82 -3.47 -7.33
CA LEU A 146 2.91 -2.02 -7.46
C LEU A 146 3.28 -1.35 -6.13
N SER A 147 2.70 -1.79 -5.02
CA SER A 147 3.04 -1.29 -3.69
C SER A 147 4.54 -1.47 -3.38
N LEU A 148 5.08 -2.65 -3.70
CA LEU A 148 6.50 -2.95 -3.52
C LEU A 148 7.37 -2.09 -4.45
N PHE A 149 7.00 -1.98 -5.73
CA PHE A 149 7.68 -1.14 -6.72
C PHE A 149 7.81 0.31 -6.24
N PHE A 150 6.70 0.94 -5.83
CA PHE A 150 6.72 2.31 -5.37
C PHE A 150 7.49 2.47 -4.07
N SER A 151 7.25 1.61 -3.06
CA SER A 151 7.94 1.72 -1.77
C SER A 151 9.46 1.59 -1.91
N THR A 152 9.91 0.60 -2.67
CA THR A 152 11.36 0.37 -2.89
C THR A 152 11.96 1.40 -3.83
N GLY A 153 11.22 1.88 -4.83
CA GLY A 153 11.65 3.01 -5.68
C GLY A 153 11.88 4.29 -4.87
N PHE A 154 10.94 4.66 -4.01
CA PHE A 154 11.09 5.83 -3.12
C PHE A 154 12.21 5.64 -2.09
N LEU A 155 12.41 4.43 -1.55
CA LEU A 155 13.56 4.13 -0.68
C LEU A 155 14.88 4.27 -1.42
N SER A 156 14.97 3.71 -2.63
CA SER A 156 16.16 3.83 -3.48
C SER A 156 16.51 5.29 -3.75
N PHE A 157 15.50 6.08 -4.10
CA PHE A 157 15.65 7.52 -4.31
C PHE A 157 16.07 8.25 -3.03
N GLN A 158 15.46 7.94 -1.89
CA GLN A 158 15.85 8.54 -0.60
C GLN A 158 17.31 8.24 -0.25
N TYR A 159 17.75 7.00 -0.42
CA TYR A 159 19.16 6.64 -0.18
C TYR A 159 20.10 7.33 -1.16
N LEU A 160 19.70 7.48 -2.43
CA LEU A 160 20.47 8.22 -3.40
C LEU A 160 20.62 9.70 -3.01
N LEU A 161 19.53 10.34 -2.56
CA LEU A 161 19.57 11.71 -2.03
C LEU A 161 20.50 11.80 -0.81
N ASN A 162 20.41 10.84 0.11
CA ASN A 162 21.29 10.80 1.28
C ASN A 162 22.77 10.63 0.91
N ALA A 163 23.07 9.94 -0.20
CA ALA A 163 24.44 9.73 -0.67
C ALA A 163 25.01 10.91 -1.46
N THR A 164 24.17 11.65 -2.18
CA THR A 164 24.59 12.63 -3.19
C THR A 164 24.38 14.07 -2.76
N VAL A 165 23.30 14.33 -2.02
CA VAL A 165 22.91 15.68 -1.61
C VAL A 165 23.27 15.94 -0.16
N TYR A 166 23.13 14.94 0.70
CA TYR A 166 23.48 15.09 2.12
C TYR A 166 24.96 14.78 2.27
N ASP A 167 25.74 15.76 2.74
CA ASP A 167 27.20 15.71 2.93
C ASP A 167 27.61 14.63 3.95
N SER A 168 27.44 13.38 3.54
CA SER A 168 27.63 12.19 4.34
C SER A 168 29.09 11.76 4.23
N PRO A 169 29.73 11.34 5.34
CA PRO A 169 31.08 10.78 5.29
C PRO A 169 31.17 9.65 4.26
N ASP A 170 32.31 9.50 3.57
CA ASP A 170 32.47 8.55 2.45
C ASP A 170 31.98 7.12 2.76
N ARG A 171 32.24 6.64 3.98
CA ARG A 171 31.76 5.32 4.43
C ARG A 171 30.23 5.24 4.46
N VAL A 172 29.57 6.29 4.95
CA VAL A 172 28.10 6.38 5.04
C VAL A 172 27.50 6.55 3.65
N LYS A 173 28.12 7.37 2.80
CA LYS A 173 27.76 7.53 1.39
C LYS A 173 27.76 6.20 0.65
N ASN A 174 28.82 5.40 0.78
CA ASN A 174 28.92 4.09 0.13
C ASN A 174 27.82 3.12 0.60
N ILE A 175 27.48 3.14 1.89
CA ILE A 175 26.37 2.36 2.43
C ILE A 175 25.04 2.80 1.80
N TYR A 176 24.80 4.10 1.66
CA TYR A 176 23.59 4.61 1.02
C TYR A 176 23.54 4.28 -0.47
N ILE A 177 24.64 4.37 -1.21
CA ILE A 177 24.71 3.95 -2.62
C ILE A 177 24.37 2.46 -2.75
N PHE A 178 24.94 1.62 -1.87
CA PHE A 178 24.66 0.19 -1.86
C PHE A 178 23.17 -0.11 -1.61
N PHE A 179 22.58 0.50 -0.58
CA PHE A 179 21.15 0.31 -0.30
C PHE A 179 20.27 0.89 -1.41
N SER A 180 20.67 2.00 -2.02
CA SER A 180 19.97 2.55 -3.19
C SER A 180 19.97 1.53 -4.34
N GLY A 181 21.12 0.91 -4.63
CA GLY A 181 21.26 -0.12 -5.65
C GLY A 181 20.39 -1.35 -5.39
N ILE A 182 20.41 -1.91 -4.17
CA ILE A 182 19.54 -3.05 -3.80
C ILE A 182 18.07 -2.70 -4.03
N ASN A 183 17.62 -1.55 -3.53
CA ASN A 183 16.22 -1.16 -3.65
C ASN A 183 15.83 -0.87 -5.11
N ALA A 184 16.74 -0.34 -5.94
CA ALA A 184 16.51 -0.18 -7.37
C ALA A 184 16.33 -1.52 -8.09
N ILE A 185 17.13 -2.53 -7.72
CA ILE A 185 16.98 -3.90 -8.26
C ILE A 185 15.62 -4.48 -7.86
N VAL A 186 15.21 -4.35 -6.60
CA VAL A 186 13.90 -4.85 -6.13
C VAL A 186 12.75 -4.12 -6.82
N ALA A 187 12.84 -2.80 -6.98
CA ALA A 187 11.86 -2.02 -7.71
C ALA A 187 11.77 -2.50 -9.16
N THR A 188 12.91 -2.63 -9.84
CA THR A 188 12.98 -3.10 -11.23
C THR A 188 12.39 -4.51 -11.37
N TYR A 189 12.75 -5.43 -10.47
CA TYR A 189 12.18 -6.77 -10.44
C TYR A 189 10.66 -6.72 -10.25
N SER A 190 10.16 -5.90 -9.32
CA SER A 190 8.72 -5.72 -9.10
C SER A 190 8.02 -5.08 -10.30
N ALA A 191 8.68 -4.21 -11.04
CA ALA A 191 8.12 -3.63 -12.26
C ALA A 191 7.99 -4.67 -13.38
N LEU A 192 8.97 -5.56 -13.52
CA LEU A 192 9.07 -6.53 -14.61
C LEU A 192 8.35 -7.86 -14.33
N TYR A 193 8.37 -8.34 -13.08
CA TYR A 193 7.88 -9.66 -12.73
C TYR A 193 6.39 -9.63 -12.37
N LYS A 194 5.57 -10.21 -13.24
CA LYS A 194 4.14 -10.44 -13.00
C LYS A 194 3.90 -11.86 -12.51
N SER A 195 2.93 -12.03 -11.61
CA SER A 195 2.46 -13.37 -11.24
C SER A 195 1.71 -14.03 -12.40
N ASP A 196 1.52 -15.35 -12.33
CA ASP A 196 0.74 -16.10 -13.34
C ASP A 196 -0.69 -15.58 -13.45
N TYR A 197 -1.34 -15.28 -12.32
CA TYR A 197 -2.68 -14.72 -12.28
C TYR A 197 -2.74 -13.34 -12.95
N GLU A 198 -1.78 -12.48 -12.62
CA GLU A 198 -1.69 -11.14 -13.20
C GLU A 198 -1.45 -11.21 -14.71
N SER A 199 -0.49 -12.03 -15.15
CA SER A 199 -0.16 -12.25 -16.56
C SER A 199 -1.34 -12.81 -17.35
N GLN A 200 -2.09 -13.74 -16.77
CA GLN A 200 -3.26 -14.35 -17.40
C GLN A 200 -4.42 -13.36 -17.58
N TYR A 201 -4.61 -12.41 -16.65
CA TYR A 201 -5.73 -11.48 -16.68
C TYR A 201 -5.39 -10.14 -17.37
N PHE A 202 -4.23 -9.56 -17.11
CA PHE A 202 -3.80 -8.27 -17.65
C PHE A 202 -2.86 -8.38 -18.86
N GLY A 203 -2.37 -9.58 -19.17
CA GLY A 203 -1.37 -9.81 -20.21
C GLY A 203 0.06 -9.60 -19.71
N LYS A 204 1.02 -9.96 -20.56
CA LYS A 204 2.46 -9.97 -20.27
C LYS A 204 3.16 -8.61 -20.42
N GLN A 205 2.44 -7.58 -20.89
CA GLN A 205 3.00 -6.24 -21.09
C GLN A 205 3.40 -5.61 -19.75
N ILE A 206 4.42 -4.75 -19.73
CA ILE A 206 4.84 -4.06 -18.50
C ILE A 206 3.84 -2.96 -18.19
N ASP A 207 3.27 -2.98 -16.99
CA ASP A 207 2.41 -1.92 -16.45
C ASP A 207 2.84 -1.52 -15.03
N ILE A 208 3.37 -0.32 -14.94
CA ILE A 208 3.86 0.27 -13.67
C ILE A 208 2.98 1.41 -13.17
N ASN A 209 1.96 1.79 -13.93
CA ASN A 209 1.10 2.89 -13.53
C ASN A 209 0.07 2.43 -12.48
N PRO A 210 0.11 2.99 -11.26
CA PRO A 210 -0.82 2.67 -10.18
C PRO A 210 -2.22 3.24 -10.39
N LEU A 211 -2.39 4.08 -11.42
CA LEU A 211 -3.64 4.69 -11.85
C LEU A 211 -4.19 4.07 -13.14
N ALA A 212 -3.44 3.18 -13.80
CA ALA A 212 -3.91 2.53 -15.03
C ALA A 212 -4.89 1.41 -14.69
N PHE A 213 -6.18 1.67 -14.90
CA PHE A 213 -7.21 0.65 -14.96
C PHE A 213 -7.89 0.65 -16.33
N ARG A 214 -8.06 -0.55 -16.89
CA ARG A 214 -9.08 -0.81 -17.90
C ARG A 214 -10.39 -1.05 -17.17
N ASP A 215 -11.42 -0.29 -17.52
CA ASP A 215 -12.75 -0.54 -16.99
C ASP A 215 -13.28 -1.91 -17.49
N SER A 216 -14.41 -2.36 -16.96
CA SER A 216 -15.04 -3.62 -17.37
C SER A 216 -15.52 -3.65 -18.84
N GLN A 217 -15.50 -2.50 -19.52
CA GLN A 217 -15.87 -2.32 -20.92
C GLN A 217 -14.64 -2.25 -21.85
N GLY A 218 -13.43 -2.35 -21.30
CA GLY A 218 -12.18 -2.34 -22.06
C GLY A 218 -11.67 -0.93 -22.37
N ASN A 219 -12.29 0.12 -21.83
CA ASN A 219 -11.85 1.49 -22.04
C ASN A 219 -10.64 1.82 -21.17
N ASN A 220 -9.63 2.41 -21.80
CA ASN A 220 -8.43 2.90 -21.14
C ASN A 220 -8.75 4.22 -20.43
N THR A 221 -8.69 4.26 -19.11
CA THR A 221 -8.72 5.52 -18.36
C THR A 221 -7.35 6.20 -18.37
N PHE A 222 -7.33 7.50 -18.01
CA PHE A 222 -6.23 8.50 -18.13
C PHE A 222 -4.81 8.07 -17.64
N GLY A 223 -4.65 6.86 -17.08
CA GLY A 223 -3.36 6.27 -16.68
C GLY A 223 -2.74 5.27 -17.67
N ALA A 224 -3.41 4.84 -18.74
CA ALA A 224 -2.86 3.80 -19.63
C ALA A 224 -1.62 4.22 -20.47
N MET A 225 -1.14 5.47 -20.34
CA MET A 225 -0.12 6.06 -21.23
C MET A 225 1.30 5.52 -21.08
N ILE A 226 1.61 4.68 -20.08
CA ILE A 226 2.93 4.04 -19.95
C ILE A 226 2.74 2.53 -19.94
N SER A 227 2.31 1.98 -21.08
CA SER A 227 2.47 0.56 -21.41
C SER A 227 3.56 0.47 -22.48
N LEU A 228 4.72 -0.07 -22.10
CA LEU A 228 5.76 -0.42 -23.06
C LEU A 228 5.49 -1.85 -23.51
N THR A 229 5.22 -1.99 -24.81
CA THR A 229 5.13 -3.30 -25.46
C THR A 229 6.50 -3.57 -26.05
N PHE A 230 7.20 -4.58 -25.54
CA PHE A 230 8.44 -5.10 -26.12
C PHE A 230 8.13 -6.35 -26.93
#